data_AF-A0A6I3H0M8-F1
#
_entry.id   AF-A0A6I3H0M8-F1
#
_cell.length_a   1.000
_cell.length_b   1.000
_cell.length_c   1.000
_cell.angle_alpha   90.00
_cell.angle_beta   90.00
_cell.angle_gamma   90.00
#
_symmetry.space_group_name_H-M   'P 1'
#
loop_
_entity.id
_entity.type
_entity.pdbx_description
1 polymer ?
#
loop_
_entity_poly.entity_id
_entity_poly.type
_entity_poly.pdbx_seq_one_letter_code
_entity_poly.pdbx_strand_id
1 'polypeptide(L)'
;ITERIGIDPHPLDATTEQGELRLLGFVWPDQLQRIERCKAAIEIASHVPALLIQTALMQSADSLGPGGLEQTATRPAVALPDTAELLESLLADNQPTVIQQSIVWQYIPPELRWRITAVIEAAGRRATPDAPLAWVRFEPDEWDRRRAAVWLRTWPTGSDCLVAHVDYHGRWIAPRQAISTR
;
A
#
# COMPACT_ATOMS: atom_id res chain seq x y z
N ILE A 1 14.85 -4.80 -10.07
CA ILE A 1 13.93 -3.73 -9.59
C ILE A 1 14.54 -2.41 -10.01
N THR A 2 13.91 -1.72 -10.97
CA THR A 2 14.37 -0.45 -11.56
C THR A 2 13.93 0.76 -10.74
N GLU A 3 12.78 0.67 -10.07
CA GLU A 3 12.22 1.73 -9.23
C GLU A 3 11.43 1.17 -8.05
N ARG A 4 11.22 2.01 -7.03
CA ARG A 4 10.38 1.73 -5.86
C ARG A 4 9.62 2.99 -5.49
N ILE A 5 8.31 2.89 -5.34
CA ILE A 5 7.44 4.02 -5.00
C ILE A 5 6.59 3.63 -3.79
N GLY A 6 6.61 4.47 -2.76
CA GLY A 6 5.73 4.37 -1.60
C GLY A 6 4.66 5.45 -1.69
N ILE A 7 3.39 5.06 -1.61
CA ILE A 7 2.25 5.98 -1.69
C ILE A 7 1.55 5.99 -0.34
N ASP A 8 1.51 7.14 0.31
CA ASP A 8 0.85 7.31 1.61
C ASP A 8 0.31 8.75 1.76
N PRO A 9 -0.77 8.99 2.50
CA PRO A 9 -1.25 10.36 2.75
C PRO A 9 -0.34 11.19 3.67
N HIS A 10 0.48 10.53 4.49
CA HIS A 10 1.42 11.12 5.44
C HIS A 10 2.73 10.30 5.46
N PRO A 11 3.48 10.28 4.34
CA PRO A 11 4.64 9.40 4.18
C PRO A 11 5.71 9.68 5.24
N LEU A 12 6.29 8.61 5.77
CA LEU A 12 7.40 8.65 6.73
C LEU A 12 8.69 8.16 6.06
N ASP A 13 9.70 9.02 6.05
CA ASP A 13 11.00 8.69 5.45
C ASP A 13 11.91 7.96 6.46
N ALA A 14 11.92 6.63 6.37
CA ALA A 14 12.73 5.75 7.21
C ALA A 14 14.25 5.97 7.06
N THR A 15 14.72 6.71 6.05
CA THR A 15 16.14 7.02 5.86
C THR A 15 16.63 8.20 6.71
N THR A 16 15.70 8.90 7.37
CA THR A 16 15.99 10.03 8.25
C THR A 16 15.86 9.62 9.72
N GLU A 17 16.66 10.25 10.59
CA GLU A 17 16.57 10.06 12.04
C GLU A 17 15.16 10.37 12.56
N GLN A 18 14.53 11.44 12.06
CA GLN A 18 13.18 11.81 12.47
C GLN A 18 12.15 10.76 12.04
N GLY A 19 12.28 10.18 10.85
CA GLY A 19 11.40 9.13 10.37
C GLY A 19 11.57 7.83 11.15
N GLU A 20 12.81 7.43 11.45
CA GLU A 20 13.11 6.30 12.34
C GLU A 20 12.43 6.48 13.70
N LEU A 21 12.64 7.63 14.34
CA LEU A 21 12.04 7.94 15.65
C LEU A 21 10.50 7.88 15.61
N ARG A 22 9.88 8.43 14.55
CA ARG A 22 8.42 8.36 14.38
C ARG A 22 7.93 6.93 14.20
N LEU A 23 8.60 6.13 13.36
CA LEU A 23 8.25 4.73 13.12
C LEU A 23 8.32 3.90 14.41
N LEU A 24 9.38 4.08 15.20
CA LEU A 24 9.52 3.41 16.50
C LEU A 24 8.47 3.89 17.52
N GLY A 25 8.03 5.14 17.44
CA GLY A 25 6.98 5.70 18.29
C GLY A 25 5.60 5.02 18.15
N PHE A 26 5.35 4.29 17.07
CA PHE A 26 4.13 3.49 16.89
C PHE A 26 4.18 2.11 17.56
N VAL A 27 5.29 1.77 18.21
CA VAL A 27 5.46 0.51 18.94
C VAL A 27 5.46 0.79 20.43
N TRP A 28 4.65 0.05 21.20
CA TRP A 28 4.64 0.21 22.66
C TRP A 28 5.99 -0.20 23.27
N PRO A 29 6.44 0.49 24.33
CA PRO A 29 7.80 0.33 24.86
C PRO A 29 8.10 -1.06 25.43
N ASP A 30 7.07 -1.80 25.85
CA ASP A 30 7.18 -3.17 26.36
C ASP A 30 7.26 -4.23 25.24
N GLN A 31 7.01 -3.86 23.98
CA GLN A 31 7.01 -4.78 22.84
C GLN A 31 8.39 -4.90 22.19
N LEU A 32 9.39 -5.32 22.95
CA LEU A 32 10.80 -5.34 22.54
C LEU A 32 11.03 -6.08 21.20
N GLN A 33 10.39 -7.23 20.99
CA GLN A 33 10.52 -7.97 19.73
C GLN A 33 9.95 -7.19 18.52
N ARG A 34 8.93 -6.35 18.72
CA ARG A 34 8.42 -5.48 17.65
C ARG A 34 9.36 -4.31 17.38
N ILE A 35 10.00 -3.77 18.42
CA ILE A 35 11.03 -2.74 18.27
C ILE A 35 12.21 -3.29 17.46
N GLU A 36 12.72 -4.48 17.81
CA GLU A 36 13.82 -5.14 17.07
C GLU A 36 13.46 -5.37 15.61
N ARG A 37 12.26 -5.91 15.32
CA ARG A 37 11.79 -6.09 13.94
C ARG A 37 11.64 -4.76 13.19
N CYS A 38 11.13 -3.73 13.85
CA CYS A 38 10.98 -2.41 13.25
C CYS A 38 12.35 -1.80 12.90
N LYS A 39 13.33 -1.87 13.80
CA LYS A 39 14.71 -1.44 13.54
C LYS A 39 15.33 -2.20 12.37
N ALA A 40 15.20 -3.52 12.32
CA ALA A 40 15.70 -4.31 11.20
C ALA A 40 15.02 -3.93 9.86
N ALA A 41 13.71 -3.63 9.87
CA ALA A 41 13.01 -3.16 8.68
C ALA A 41 13.47 -1.77 8.23
N ILE A 42 13.74 -0.86 9.17
CA ILE A 42 14.28 0.48 8.90
C ILE A 42 15.71 0.37 8.32
N GLU A 43 16.54 -0.51 8.88
CA GLU A 43 17.86 -0.82 8.32
C GLU A 43 17.77 -1.34 6.89
N ILE A 44 16.85 -2.25 6.59
CA ILE A 44 16.64 -2.69 5.20
C ILE A 44 16.22 -1.51 4.32
N ALA A 45 15.25 -0.70 4.77
CA ALA A 45 14.74 0.44 4.01
C ALA A 45 15.83 1.48 3.69
N SER A 46 16.83 1.67 4.57
CA SER A 46 17.95 2.59 4.31
C SER A 46 18.88 2.12 3.18
N HIS A 47 18.97 0.81 2.95
CA HIS A 47 19.76 0.23 1.85
C HIS A 47 18.99 0.17 0.52
N VAL A 48 17.65 0.23 0.56
CA VAL A 48 16.78 0.16 -0.63
C VAL A 48 15.65 1.20 -0.57
N PRO A 49 15.98 2.50 -0.63
CA PRO A 49 15.00 3.57 -0.47
C PRO A 49 13.94 3.55 -1.58
N ALA A 50 12.73 4.00 -1.22
CA ALA A 50 11.63 4.23 -2.15
C ALA A 50 11.39 5.72 -2.33
N LEU A 51 10.96 6.13 -3.53
CA LEU A 51 10.39 7.46 -3.73
C LEU A 51 9.05 7.54 -3.01
N LEU A 52 8.93 8.42 -2.03
CA LEU A 52 7.69 8.61 -1.28
C LEU A 52 6.84 9.70 -1.93
N ILE A 53 5.59 9.35 -2.27
CA ILE A 53 4.63 10.27 -2.87
C ILE A 53 3.45 10.44 -1.92
N GLN A 54 3.18 11.70 -1.56
CA GLN A 54 2.01 12.06 -0.78
C GLN A 54 0.76 12.08 -1.68
N THR A 55 -0.33 11.45 -1.24
CA THR A 55 -1.62 11.49 -1.95
C THR A 55 -2.74 12.00 -1.06
N ALA A 56 -3.82 12.48 -1.67
CA ALA A 56 -5.04 12.76 -0.93
C ALA A 56 -5.83 11.46 -0.70
N LEU A 57 -6.33 11.23 0.53
CA LEU A 57 -7.29 10.15 0.81
C LEU A 57 -8.64 10.38 0.12
N MET A 58 -8.94 11.62 -0.27
CA MET A 58 -10.17 12.03 -0.95
C MET A 58 -9.91 13.26 -1.84
N GLN A 59 -10.50 13.26 -3.03
CA GLN A 59 -11.03 14.48 -3.64
C GLN A 59 -12.54 14.27 -3.80
N SER A 60 -13.35 14.78 -2.88
CA SER A 60 -14.77 14.99 -3.16
C SER A 60 -15.13 16.41 -2.74
N ALA A 61 -15.75 17.13 -3.67
CA ALA A 61 -16.20 18.52 -3.52
C ALA A 61 -17.28 18.69 -2.41
N ASP A 62 -17.75 17.61 -1.79
CA ASP A 62 -18.88 17.60 -0.86
C ASP A 62 -18.49 17.50 0.63
N SER A 63 -17.21 17.63 0.96
CA SER A 63 -16.77 17.66 2.37
C SER A 63 -16.86 19.06 2.99
N LEU A 64 -17.96 19.78 2.77
CA LEU A 64 -18.34 20.95 3.57
C LEU A 64 -19.54 20.57 4.43
N GLY A 65 -19.28 19.95 5.57
CA GLY A 65 -20.25 19.96 6.66
C GLY A 65 -20.53 21.40 7.10
N PRO A 66 -21.76 21.76 7.48
CA PRO A 66 -22.07 23.11 7.90
C PRO A 66 -21.47 23.34 9.30
N GLY A 67 -20.24 23.87 9.36
CA GLY A 67 -19.61 24.16 10.66
C GLY A 67 -18.14 24.60 10.66
N GLY A 68 -17.50 24.84 9.52
CA GLY A 68 -16.11 25.34 9.49
C GLY A 68 -16.06 26.86 9.61
N LEU A 69 -15.86 27.38 10.83
CA LEU A 69 -15.54 28.79 11.05
C LEU A 69 -14.17 29.12 10.43
N GLU A 70 -14.19 30.12 9.55
CA GLU A 70 -13.13 31.04 9.10
C GLU A 70 -11.66 30.62 9.33
N GLN A 71 -10.95 30.39 8.22
CA GLN A 71 -9.57 30.87 8.10
C GLN A 71 -9.23 31.32 6.68
N THR A 72 -8.63 32.50 6.65
CA THR A 72 -8.51 33.47 5.57
C THR A 72 -7.38 33.15 4.58
N ALA A 73 -7.56 33.58 3.32
CA ALA A 73 -6.56 33.82 2.27
C ALA A 73 -5.91 32.63 1.51
N THR A 74 -6.60 32.22 0.45
CA THR A 74 -6.17 32.14 -0.96
C THR A 74 -4.67 31.98 -1.27
N ARG A 75 -4.17 30.74 -1.17
CA ARG A 75 -3.23 30.17 -2.14
C ARG A 75 -4.00 29.04 -2.84
N PRO A 76 -4.00 28.88 -4.17
CA PRO A 76 -4.55 27.66 -4.72
C PRO A 76 -3.68 26.53 -4.19
N ALA A 77 -4.18 25.80 -3.20
CA ALA A 77 -3.61 24.51 -2.86
C ALA A 77 -3.80 23.69 -4.13
N VAL A 78 -2.72 23.43 -4.87
CA VAL A 78 -2.76 22.43 -5.93
C VAL A 78 -3.23 21.17 -5.23
N ALA A 79 -4.44 20.71 -5.57
CA ALA A 79 -5.01 19.53 -4.96
C ALA A 79 -4.07 18.36 -5.30
N LEU A 80 -3.58 17.65 -4.28
CA LEU A 80 -2.81 16.44 -4.51
C LEU A 80 -3.71 15.43 -5.24
N PRO A 81 -3.19 14.70 -6.23
CA PRO A 81 -3.96 13.63 -6.86
C PRO A 81 -4.39 12.61 -5.81
N ASP A 82 -5.55 11.98 -6.02
CA ASP A 82 -5.90 10.81 -5.23
C ASP A 82 -5.06 9.59 -5.68
N THR A 83 -5.06 8.54 -4.87
CA THR A 83 -4.26 7.34 -5.14
C THR A 83 -4.62 6.67 -6.47
N ALA A 84 -5.88 6.76 -6.93
CA ALA A 84 -6.28 6.12 -8.19
C ALA A 84 -5.71 6.87 -9.41
N GLU A 85 -5.78 8.20 -9.40
CA GLU A 85 -5.19 9.05 -10.45
C GLU A 85 -3.67 8.86 -10.54
N LEU A 86 -2.98 8.81 -9.39
CA LEU A 86 -1.55 8.54 -9.35
C LEU A 86 -1.22 7.15 -9.90
N LEU A 87 -1.96 6.11 -9.49
CA LEU A 87 -1.74 4.75 -10.00
C LEU A 87 -2.00 4.66 -11.51
N GLU A 88 -2.97 5.39 -12.04
CA GLU A 88 -3.22 5.41 -13.48
C GLU A 88 -2.02 5.95 -14.25
N SER A 89 -1.42 7.04 -13.76
CA SER A 89 -0.17 7.59 -14.33
C SER A 89 1.00 6.61 -14.20
N LEU A 90 1.17 5.97 -13.05
CA LEU A 90 2.30 5.06 -12.80
C LEU A 90 2.20 3.74 -13.60
N LEU A 91 0.97 3.32 -13.94
CA LEU A 91 0.70 2.08 -14.67
C LEU A 91 0.35 2.33 -16.15
N ALA A 92 0.59 3.55 -16.65
CA ALA A 92 0.39 3.90 -18.05
C ALA A 92 1.35 3.12 -18.96
N ASP A 93 2.62 3.05 -18.55
CA ASP A 93 3.66 2.31 -19.25
C ASP A 93 3.62 0.83 -18.85
N ASN A 94 3.63 -0.05 -19.85
CA ASN A 94 3.54 -1.49 -19.62
C ASN A 94 4.93 -2.07 -19.35
N GLN A 95 5.27 -2.21 -18.07
CA GLN A 95 6.54 -2.77 -17.60
C GLN A 95 6.31 -3.78 -16.48
N PRO A 96 7.27 -4.71 -16.21
CA PRO A 96 7.17 -5.65 -15.10
C PRO A 96 6.96 -4.91 -13.77
N THR A 97 5.79 -5.09 -13.15
CA THR A 97 5.37 -4.29 -11.99
C THR A 97 4.83 -5.17 -10.87
N VAL A 98 5.19 -4.82 -9.63
CA VAL A 98 4.58 -5.39 -8.42
C VAL A 98 3.89 -4.27 -7.64
N ILE A 99 2.59 -4.42 -7.43
CA ILE A 99 1.80 -3.55 -6.55
C ILE A 99 1.59 -4.31 -5.26
N GLN A 100 1.99 -3.72 -4.14
CA GLN A 100 1.78 -4.28 -2.82
C GLN A 100 1.04 -3.29 -1.94
N GLN A 101 0.04 -3.79 -1.21
CA GLN A 101 -0.66 -3.03 -0.19
C GLN A 101 -0.81 -3.84 1.09
N SER A 102 -0.86 -3.15 2.23
CA SER A 102 -0.91 -3.75 3.55
C SER A 102 -1.88 -3.01 4.47
N ILE A 103 -2.95 -3.69 4.86
CA ILE A 103 -3.95 -3.22 5.84
C ILE A 103 -4.57 -1.86 5.44
N VAL A 104 -4.62 -1.56 4.14
CA VAL A 104 -4.94 -0.20 3.69
C VAL A 104 -6.44 -0.04 3.45
N TRP A 105 -7.14 -1.12 3.05
CA TRP A 105 -8.54 -1.05 2.68
C TRP A 105 -9.44 -0.49 3.76
N GLN A 106 -9.26 -0.88 5.01
CA GLN A 106 -10.09 -0.37 6.10
C GLN A 106 -10.03 1.16 6.29
N TYR A 107 -9.02 1.84 5.74
CA TYR A 107 -8.86 3.30 5.82
C TYR A 107 -9.32 4.04 4.57
N ILE A 108 -9.54 3.34 3.45
CA ILE A 108 -9.93 3.95 2.18
C ILE A 108 -11.46 3.93 2.05
N PRO A 109 -12.13 5.03 1.64
CA PRO A 109 -13.57 5.02 1.36
C PRO A 109 -13.95 4.03 0.25
N PRO A 110 -15.14 3.40 0.29
CA PRO A 110 -15.54 2.40 -0.70
C PRO A 110 -15.37 2.83 -2.16
N GLU A 111 -15.73 4.07 -2.48
CA GLU A 111 -15.68 4.63 -3.84
C GLU A 111 -14.23 4.69 -4.35
N LEU A 112 -13.30 5.10 -3.49
CA LEU A 112 -11.88 5.14 -3.85
C LEU A 112 -11.28 3.72 -3.92
N ARG A 113 -11.69 2.77 -3.07
CA ARG A 113 -11.27 1.35 -3.20
C ARG A 113 -11.64 0.79 -4.57
N TRP A 114 -12.87 1.07 -5.02
CA TRP A 114 -13.36 0.64 -6.34
C TRP A 114 -12.53 1.24 -7.47
N ARG A 115 -12.24 2.54 -7.41
CA ARG A 115 -11.41 3.22 -8.43
C ARG A 115 -9.98 2.68 -8.46
N ILE A 116 -9.33 2.52 -7.31
CA ILE A 116 -7.98 1.93 -7.24
C ILE A 116 -7.98 0.52 -7.83
N THR A 117 -8.95 -0.31 -7.43
CA THR A 117 -9.08 -1.68 -7.95
C THR A 117 -9.28 -1.68 -9.47
N ALA A 118 -10.14 -0.80 -9.99
CA ALA A 118 -10.40 -0.70 -11.42
C ALA A 118 -9.15 -0.32 -12.24
N VAL A 119 -8.32 0.60 -11.72
CA VAL A 119 -7.05 1.00 -12.34
C VAL A 119 -6.08 -0.20 -12.40
N ILE A 120 -5.92 -0.93 -11.29
CA ILE A 120 -5.04 -2.11 -11.22
C ILE A 120 -5.53 -3.21 -12.19
N GLU A 121 -6.83 -3.50 -12.20
CA GLU A 121 -7.44 -4.48 -13.10
C GLU A 121 -7.28 -4.07 -14.58
N ALA A 122 -7.38 -2.77 -14.89
CA ALA A 122 -7.14 -2.26 -16.23
C ALA A 122 -5.69 -2.44 -16.67
N ALA A 123 -4.73 -2.18 -15.78
CA ALA A 123 -3.31 -2.45 -16.03
C ALA A 123 -3.05 -3.95 -16.21
N GLY A 124 -3.65 -4.80 -15.36
CA GLY A 124 -3.56 -6.26 -15.48
C GLY A 124 -4.05 -6.80 -16.83
N ARG A 125 -5.12 -6.22 -17.39
CA ARG A 125 -5.60 -6.59 -18.75
C ARG A 125 -4.63 -6.24 -19.88
N ARG A 126 -3.70 -5.29 -19.66
CA ARG A 126 -2.65 -4.92 -20.63
C ARG A 126 -1.34 -5.70 -20.44
N ALA A 127 -1.17 -6.38 -19.30
CA ALA A 127 0.06 -7.08 -18.97
C ALA A 127 0.36 -8.21 -19.99
N THR A 128 1.64 -8.44 -20.24
CA THR A 128 2.14 -9.47 -21.16
C THR A 128 3.20 -10.33 -20.44
N PRO A 129 3.67 -11.45 -21.02
CA PRO A 129 4.75 -12.23 -20.41
C PRO A 129 6.05 -11.42 -20.21
N ASP A 130 6.33 -10.43 -21.06
CA ASP A 130 7.51 -9.56 -20.98
C ASP A 130 7.30 -8.35 -20.05
N ALA A 131 6.04 -8.01 -19.73
CA ALA A 131 5.65 -6.96 -18.81
C ALA A 131 4.53 -7.45 -17.88
N PRO A 132 4.82 -8.39 -16.95
CA PRO A 132 3.82 -8.95 -16.06
C PRO A 132 3.44 -7.98 -14.95
N LEU A 133 2.21 -8.10 -14.46
CA LEU A 133 1.74 -7.39 -13.27
C LEU A 133 1.49 -8.41 -12.14
N ALA A 134 2.01 -8.13 -10.95
CA ALA A 134 1.66 -8.86 -9.74
C ALA A 134 1.01 -7.91 -8.73
N TRP A 135 -0.14 -8.29 -8.19
CA TRP A 135 -0.83 -7.56 -7.15
C TRP A 135 -0.89 -8.38 -5.86
N VAL A 136 -0.14 -7.92 -4.84
CA VAL A 136 -0.01 -8.52 -3.52
C VAL A 136 -0.85 -7.73 -2.52
N ARG A 137 -1.79 -8.40 -1.87
CA ARG A 137 -2.69 -7.79 -0.89
C ARG A 137 -2.48 -8.48 0.46
N PHE A 138 -1.90 -7.77 1.41
CA PHE A 138 -1.84 -8.18 2.82
C PHE A 138 -3.00 -7.47 3.53
N GLU A 139 -4.10 -8.17 3.77
CA GLU A 139 -5.33 -7.57 4.32
C GLU A 139 -5.90 -8.46 5.44
N PRO A 140 -6.76 -7.93 6.34
CA PRO A 140 -7.47 -8.76 7.30
C PRO A 140 -8.14 -9.95 6.61
N ASP A 141 -7.97 -11.16 7.15
CA ASP A 141 -8.64 -12.34 6.60
C ASP A 141 -10.16 -12.19 6.78
N GLU A 142 -10.89 -12.41 5.68
CA GLU A 142 -12.35 -12.30 5.60
C GLU A 142 -13.04 -13.24 6.60
N TRP A 143 -12.48 -14.43 6.81
CA TRP A 143 -13.10 -15.46 7.65
C TRP A 143 -12.50 -15.56 9.06
N ASP A 144 -11.32 -14.97 9.30
CA ASP A 144 -10.69 -14.94 10.61
C ASP A 144 -9.92 -13.63 10.85
N ARG A 145 -10.61 -12.64 11.43
CA ARG A 145 -10.03 -11.30 11.67
C ARG A 145 -8.84 -11.29 12.64
N ARG A 146 -8.51 -12.41 13.31
CA ARG A 146 -7.34 -12.50 14.20
C ARG A 146 -6.01 -12.61 13.44
N ARG A 147 -6.07 -12.82 12.12
CA ARG A 147 -4.91 -12.91 11.23
C ARG A 147 -5.12 -12.08 9.96
N ALA A 148 -4.04 -11.83 9.24
CA ALA A 148 -4.07 -11.31 7.89
C ALA A 148 -3.98 -12.47 6.87
N ALA A 149 -4.56 -12.24 5.69
CA ALA A 149 -4.42 -13.07 4.51
C ALA A 149 -3.55 -12.34 3.48
N VAL A 150 -2.63 -13.07 2.85
CA VAL A 150 -1.83 -12.58 1.74
C VAL A 150 -2.36 -13.18 0.45
N TRP A 151 -2.98 -12.34 -0.37
CA TRP A 151 -3.50 -12.71 -1.67
C TRP A 151 -2.59 -12.19 -2.77
N LEU A 152 -2.27 -13.06 -3.73
CA LEU A 152 -1.55 -12.72 -4.95
C LEU A 152 -2.48 -12.90 -6.15
N ARG A 153 -2.52 -11.91 -7.03
CA ARG A 153 -2.97 -12.07 -8.41
C ARG A 153 -1.80 -11.74 -9.33
N THR A 154 -1.62 -12.54 -10.36
CA THR A 154 -0.66 -12.28 -11.43
C THR A 154 -1.39 -12.14 -12.76
N TRP A 155 -0.81 -11.34 -13.65
CA TRP A 155 -1.21 -11.21 -15.05
C TRP A 155 0.02 -11.34 -15.96
N PRO A 156 -0.13 -11.81 -17.23
CA PRO A 156 -1.40 -12.13 -17.90
C PRO A 156 -2.03 -13.45 -17.45
N THR A 157 -1.29 -14.27 -16.72
CA THR A 157 -1.74 -15.58 -16.24
C THR A 157 -2.00 -15.55 -14.73
N GLY A 158 -3.08 -16.19 -14.32
CA GLY A 158 -3.39 -16.39 -12.92
C GLY A 158 -4.78 -15.92 -12.53
N SER A 159 -5.19 -16.37 -11.35
CA SER A 159 -6.35 -15.89 -10.63
C SER A 159 -5.91 -15.49 -9.23
N ASP A 160 -6.84 -14.97 -8.41
CA ASP A 160 -6.55 -14.77 -7.00
C ASP A 160 -6.12 -16.08 -6.34
N CYS A 161 -4.95 -16.04 -5.71
CA CYS A 161 -4.38 -17.13 -4.95
C CYS A 161 -4.03 -16.65 -3.55
N LEU A 162 -4.54 -17.35 -2.54
CA LEU A 162 -4.12 -17.13 -1.15
C LEU A 162 -2.76 -17.81 -0.94
N VAL A 163 -1.72 -17.03 -0.70
CA VAL A 163 -0.34 -17.53 -0.59
C VAL A 163 0.13 -17.69 0.85
N ALA A 164 -0.47 -16.99 1.82
CA ALA A 164 -0.16 -17.16 3.24
C ALA A 164 -1.27 -16.63 4.15
N HIS A 165 -1.33 -17.16 5.37
CA HIS A 165 -1.88 -16.43 6.50
C HIS A 165 -0.73 -15.90 7.35
N VAL A 166 -0.91 -14.73 7.97
CA VAL A 166 0.17 -14.03 8.66
C VAL A 166 -0.34 -13.30 9.91
N ASP A 167 0.51 -13.15 10.91
CA ASP A 167 0.28 -12.23 12.02
C ASP A 167 0.39 -10.76 11.56
N TYR A 168 -0.51 -9.88 12.01
CA TYR A 168 -0.45 -8.45 11.66
C TYR A 168 0.87 -7.75 12.02
N HIS A 169 1.65 -8.29 12.94
CA HIS A 169 2.92 -7.73 13.40
C HIS A 169 4.12 -8.63 13.09
N GLY A 170 3.96 -9.55 12.14
CA GLY A 170 5.03 -10.39 11.61
C GLY A 170 5.58 -11.42 12.61
N ARG A 171 4.83 -11.80 13.64
CA ARG A 171 5.26 -12.83 14.61
C ARG A 171 5.35 -14.23 14.01
N TRP A 172 4.51 -14.52 13.02
CA TRP A 172 4.51 -15.80 12.31
C TRP A 172 3.96 -15.60 10.90
N ILE A 173 4.39 -16.47 9.99
CA ILE A 173 3.88 -16.60 8.62
C ILE A 173 3.57 -18.09 8.43
N ALA A 174 2.38 -18.40 7.92
CA ALA A 174 1.97 -19.75 7.55
C ALA A 174 1.72 -19.78 6.03
N PRO A 175 2.75 -20.12 5.23
CA PRO A 175 2.61 -20.21 3.78
C PRO A 175 1.60 -21.29 3.39
N ARG A 176 0.78 -21.00 2.39
CA ARG A 176 0.01 -22.02 1.66
C ARG A 176 0.96 -22.64 0.63
N GLN A 177 1.01 -23.96 0.53
CA GLN A 177 1.69 -24.59 -0.60
C GLN A 177 1.01 -24.08 -1.89
N ALA A 178 1.82 -23.59 -2.82
CA ALA A 178 1.33 -23.29 -4.16
C ALA A 178 0.75 -24.59 -4.73
N ILE A 179 -0.53 -24.57 -5.14
CA ILE A 179 -1.03 -25.57 -6.06
C ILE A 179 -0.17 -25.41 -7.31
N SER A 180 0.72 -26.35 -7.55
CA SER A 180 1.59 -26.38 -8.73
C SER A 180 0.69 -26.32 -9.96
N THR A 181 0.62 -25.15 -10.60
CA THR A 181 0.10 -25.02 -11.96
C THR A 181 1.12 -25.70 -12.86
N ARG A 182 0.76 -26.91 -13.29
CA ARG A 182 1.38 -27.60 -14.43
C ARG A 182 1.19 -26.81 -15.70
#